data_AF-A0A6N7SPE8-F1
#
_entry.id   AF-A0A6N7SPE8-F1
#
_cell.length_a   1.000
_cell.length_b   1.000
_cell.length_c   1.000
_cell.angle_alpha   90.00
_cell.angle_beta   90.00
_cell.angle_gamma   90.00
#
_symmetry.space_group_name_H-M   'P 1'
#
loop_
_entity.id
_entity.type
_entity.pdbx_description
1 polymer ?
#
loop_
_entity_poly.entity_id
_entity_poly.type
_entity_poly.pdbx_seq_one_letter_code
_entity_poly.pdbx_strand_id
1 'polypeptide(L)'
;MKNNLKNVRITGGMTGEYEIFETDAPPQVIEEQLRIYSNLMESGKKIDPYSFIEGLGYSVNIIGCQDDDDLEVKIDMEYDCYDY
;
A
#
# COMPACT_ATOMS: atom_id res chain seq x y z
N MET A 1 17.43 12.58 -9.11
CA MET A 1 17.45 12.25 -7.68
C MET A 1 17.37 10.74 -7.60
N LYS A 2 18.13 10.07 -6.71
CA LYS A 2 17.87 8.65 -6.46
C LYS A 2 16.58 8.60 -5.65
N ASN A 3 15.52 8.15 -6.28
CA ASN A 3 14.26 7.90 -5.60
C ASN A 3 14.53 6.78 -4.58
N ASN A 4 14.46 7.09 -3.30
CA ASN A 4 14.68 6.10 -2.23
C ASN A 4 13.41 5.24 -2.14
N LEU A 5 13.50 4.05 -2.72
CA LEU A 5 12.49 3.01 -2.61
C LEU A 5 12.34 2.59 -1.14
N LYS A 6 11.09 2.33 -0.74
CA LYS A 6 10.70 1.90 0.60
C LYS A 6 9.72 0.75 0.47
N ASN A 7 9.87 -0.22 1.36
CA ASN A 7 8.90 -1.32 1.48
C ASN A 7 7.80 -0.90 2.45
N VAL A 8 6.58 -0.88 1.96
CA VAL A 8 5.38 -0.50 2.70
C VAL A 8 4.53 -1.74 2.88
N ARG A 9 4.13 -2.04 4.12
CA ARG A 9 3.12 -3.04 4.43
C ARG A 9 1.78 -2.36 4.68
N ILE A 10 0.71 -2.84 4.04
CA ILE A 10 -0.68 -2.49 4.37
C ILE A 10 -1.35 -3.73 4.94
N THR A 11 -1.96 -3.61 6.12
CA THR A 11 -2.75 -4.67 6.76
C THR A 11 -4.24 -4.45 6.57
N GLY A 12 -4.98 -5.55 6.38
CA GLY A 12 -6.44 -5.60 6.34
C GLY A 12 -7.08 -5.64 7.74
N GLY A 13 -6.53 -4.92 8.71
CA GLY A 13 -6.99 -4.95 10.10
C GLY A 13 -7.07 -6.36 10.70
N MET A 14 -8.27 -6.75 11.14
CA MET A 14 -8.50 -8.01 11.88
C MET A 14 -8.48 -9.29 11.01
N THR A 15 -8.41 -9.17 9.67
CA THR A 15 -8.42 -10.36 8.79
C THR A 15 -7.09 -11.11 8.79
N GLY A 16 -6.01 -10.47 9.24
CA GLY A 16 -4.65 -11.00 9.14
C GLY A 16 -4.07 -10.95 7.72
N GLU A 17 -4.82 -10.41 6.76
CA GLU A 17 -4.36 -10.19 5.40
C GLU A 17 -3.42 -8.99 5.34
N TYR A 18 -2.38 -9.08 4.51
CA TYR A 18 -1.47 -7.97 4.27
C TYR A 18 -0.90 -8.03 2.86
N GLU A 19 -0.56 -6.86 2.35
CA GLU A 19 0.22 -6.72 1.11
C GLU A 19 1.44 -5.86 1.39
N ILE A 20 2.55 -6.19 0.74
CA ILE A 20 3.79 -5.43 0.80
C ILE A 20 4.11 -4.96 -0.61
N PHE A 21 4.30 -3.66 -0.76
CA PHE A 21 4.71 -3.04 -2.00
C PHE A 21 5.91 -2.12 -1.78
N GLU A 22 6.77 -2.06 -2.80
CA GLU A 22 7.88 -1.13 -2.86
C GLU A 22 7.44 0.13 -3.63
N THR A 23 7.78 1.31 -3.10
CA THR A 23 7.46 2.58 -3.75
C THR A 23 8.48 3.66 -3.43
N ASP A 24 8.60 4.64 -4.31
CA ASP A 24 9.30 5.90 -4.07
C ASP A 24 8.37 7.05 -3.65
N ALA A 25 7.08 6.76 -3.44
CA ALA A 25 6.12 7.73 -2.96
C ALA A 25 6.49 8.27 -1.56
N PRO A 26 6.23 9.56 -1.30
CA PRO A 26 6.32 10.10 0.05
C PRO A 26 5.14 9.58 0.91
N PRO A 27 5.29 9.53 2.25
CA PRO A 27 4.26 9.05 3.17
C PRO A 27 2.86 9.65 2.92
N GLN A 28 2.80 10.95 2.65
CA GLN A 28 1.54 11.67 2.46
C GLN A 28 0.76 11.19 1.22
N VAL A 29 1.45 10.70 0.19
CA VAL A 29 0.81 10.15 -1.02
C VAL A 29 0.26 8.75 -0.76
N ILE A 30 0.98 7.95 0.03
CA ILE A 30 0.54 6.61 0.45
C ILE A 30 -0.72 6.74 1.32
N GLU A 31 -0.70 7.64 2.31
CA GLU A 31 -1.85 7.92 3.19
C GLU A 31 -3.08 8.39 2.41
N GLU A 32 -2.90 9.25 1.40
CA GLU A 32 -4.02 9.71 0.57
C GLU A 32 -4.60 8.57 -0.30
N GLN A 33 -3.75 7.69 -0.85
CA GLN A 33 -4.21 6.49 -1.54
C GLN A 33 -5.04 5.58 -0.60
N LEU A 34 -4.63 5.42 0.66
CA LEU A 34 -5.37 4.64 1.66
C LEU A 34 -6.73 5.26 1.98
N ARG A 35 -6.79 6.59 2.18
CA ARG A 35 -8.06 7.31 2.38
C ARG A 35 -9.00 7.16 1.19
N ILE A 36 -8.49 7.27 -0.04
CA ILE A 36 -9.30 7.07 -1.25
C ILE A 36 -9.84 5.65 -1.30
N TYR A 37 -8.99 4.65 -0.99
CA TYR A 37 -9.39 3.25 -0.98
C TYR A 37 -10.48 2.96 0.06
N SER A 38 -10.32 3.44 1.30
CA SER A 38 -11.29 3.29 2.39
C SER A 38 -12.66 3.90 2.03
N ASN A 39 -12.69 5.16 1.58
CA ASN A 39 -13.92 5.83 1.15
C ASN A 39 -14.63 5.07 -0.01
N LEU A 40 -13.87 4.47 -0.91
CA LEU A 40 -14.43 3.73 -2.04
C LEU A 40 -14.97 2.36 -1.63
N MET A 41 -14.32 1.67 -0.69
CA MET A 41 -14.83 0.43 -0.09
C MET A 41 -16.19 0.66 0.56
N GLU A 42 -16.37 1.75 1.32
CA GLU A 42 -17.67 2.12 1.90
C GLU A 42 -18.75 2.34 0.83
N SER A 43 -18.37 2.89 -0.33
CA SER A 43 -19.28 3.14 -1.45
C SER A 43 -19.57 1.90 -2.32
N GLY A 44 -18.88 0.78 -2.08
CA GLY A 44 -18.97 -0.45 -2.88
C GLY A 44 -18.34 -0.36 -4.28
N LYS A 45 -17.56 0.69 -4.55
CA LYS A 45 -16.87 0.88 -5.82
C LYS A 45 -15.49 0.22 -5.78
N LYS A 46 -15.15 -0.52 -6.83
CA LYS A 46 -13.79 -1.05 -7.01
C LYS A 46 -12.92 0.01 -7.68
N ILE A 47 -11.73 0.22 -7.14
CA ILE A 47 -10.64 0.95 -7.77
C ILE A 47 -9.48 0.00 -8.01
N ASP A 48 -8.71 0.30 -9.05
CA ASP A 48 -7.42 -0.33 -9.27
C ASP A 48 -6.48 0.06 -8.12
N PRO A 49 -5.98 -0.92 -7.33
CA PRO A 49 -5.11 -0.64 -6.19
C PRO A 49 -3.91 0.20 -6.64
N TYR A 50 -3.61 1.24 -5.85
CA TYR A 50 -2.47 2.16 -6.08
C TYR A 50 -2.51 3.07 -7.32
N SER A 51 -3.61 3.09 -8.08
CA SER A 51 -3.74 3.97 -9.26
C SER A 51 -3.58 5.47 -8.97
N PHE A 52 -3.80 5.93 -7.74
CA PHE A 52 -3.48 7.32 -7.35
C PHE A 52 -1.97 7.54 -7.25
N ILE A 53 -1.23 6.59 -6.67
CA ILE A 53 0.23 6.65 -6.54
C ILE A 53 0.87 6.67 -7.94
N GLU A 54 0.48 5.73 -8.80
CA GLU A 54 0.97 5.63 -10.17
C GLU A 54 0.57 6.83 -11.02
N GLY A 55 -0.66 7.35 -10.85
CA GLY A 55 -1.15 8.53 -11.55
C GLY A 55 -0.36 9.81 -11.24
N LEU A 56 0.33 9.87 -10.09
CA LEU A 56 1.24 10.96 -9.73
C LEU A 56 2.68 10.74 -10.23
N GLY A 57 2.96 9.62 -10.90
CA GLY A 57 4.26 9.29 -11.47
C GLY A 57 5.22 8.59 -10.51
N TYR A 58 4.73 8.11 -9.36
CA TYR A 58 5.49 7.25 -8.46
C TYR A 58 5.41 5.79 -8.89
N SER A 59 6.40 5.01 -8.49
CA SER A 59 6.48 3.58 -8.73
C SER A 59 5.73 2.80 -7.67
N VAL A 60 5.11 1.69 -8.08
CA VAL A 60 4.51 0.70 -7.20
C VAL A 60 4.92 -0.67 -7.71
N ASN A 61 5.50 -1.49 -6.84
CA ASN A 61 5.85 -2.87 -7.15
C ASN A 61 5.39 -3.76 -6.01
N ILE A 62 4.41 -4.62 -6.24
CA ILE A 62 3.94 -5.58 -5.23
C ILE A 62 5.03 -6.65 -5.08
N ILE A 63 5.54 -6.80 -3.86
CA ILE A 63 6.67 -7.70 -3.56
C ILE A 63 6.30 -8.82 -2.60
N GLY A 64 5.10 -8.82 -2.03
CA GLY A 64 4.54 -10.00 -1.38
C GLY A 64 3.24 -9.77 -0.63
N CYS A 65 2.65 -10.84 -0.10
CA CYS A 65 1.41 -10.82 0.68
C CYS A 65 1.39 -11.91 1.76
N GLN A 66 0.24 -12.09 2.42
CA GLN A 66 0.03 -13.11 3.47
C GLN A 66 0.17 -14.56 2.98
N ASP A 67 0.09 -14.80 1.68
CA ASP A 67 0.15 -16.13 1.08
C ASP A 67 1.58 -16.55 0.69
N ASP A 68 2.57 -15.67 0.92
CA ASP A 68 3.98 -15.95 0.62
C ASP A 68 4.69 -16.55 1.85
N ASP A 69 4.92 -17.87 1.82
CA ASP A 69 5.43 -18.68 2.94
C ASP A 69 6.83 -18.26 3.47
N ASP A 70 7.69 -17.63 2.65
CA ASP A 70 9.10 -17.33 2.96
C ASP A 70 9.47 -15.84 2.80
N LEU A 71 8.51 -14.93 3.01
CA LEU A 71 8.72 -13.51 2.72
C LEU A 71 9.56 -12.77 3.80
N GLU A 72 10.88 -12.79 3.67
CA GLU A 72 11.79 -11.97 4.48
C GLU A 72 12.07 -10.59 3.85
N VAL A 73 11.14 -9.66 4.03
CA VAL A 73 11.29 -8.26 3.57
C VAL A 73 11.38 -7.32 4.77
N LYS A 74 12.42 -6.46 4.77
CA LYS A 74 12.50 -5.36 5.74
C LYS A 74 11.43 -4.33 5.44
N ILE A 75 10.47 -4.18 6.35
CA ILE A 75 9.41 -3.17 6.26
C ILE A 75 9.94 -1.82 6.76
N ASP A 76 9.82 -0.79 5.91
CA ASP A 76 10.20 0.57 6.26
C ASP A 76 9.00 1.37 6.79
N MET A 77 7.79 1.03 6.35
CA MET A 77 6.53 1.68 6.75
C MET A 77 5.41 0.66 6.86
N GLU A 78 4.54 0.79 7.86
CA GLU A 78 3.40 -0.09 8.08
C GLU A 78 2.14 0.74 8.32
N TYR A 79 1.05 0.35 7.67
CA TYR A 79 -0.25 1.02 7.73
C TYR A 79 -1.36 -0.01 7.89
N ASP A 80 -2.41 0.35 8.64
CA ASP A 80 -3.67 -0.40 8.65
C ASP A 80 -4.67 0.30 7.73
N CYS A 81 -5.29 -0.44 6.80
CA CYS A 81 -6.25 0.15 5.87
C CYS A 81 -7.53 0.65 6.55
N TYR A 82 -7.84 0.19 7.76
CA TYR A 82 -9.00 0.62 8.55
C TYR A 82 -8.74 1.87 9.40
N ASP A 83 -7.50 2.34 9.52
CA ASP A 83 -7.16 3.57 10.24
C ASP A 83 -7.48 4.85 9.43
N TYR A 84 -7.91 4.71 8.18
CA TYR A 84 -8.08 5.79 7.19
C TYR A 84 -9.48 5.81 6.60
#